data_AF-A0A329QXZ8-F1
#
_entry.id   AF-A0A329QXZ8-F1
#
_cell.length_a   1.000
_cell.length_b   1.000
_cell.length_c   1.000
_cell.angle_alpha   90.00
_cell.angle_beta   90.00
_cell.angle_gamma   90.00
#
_symmetry.space_group_name_H-M   'P 1'
#
loop_
_entity.id
_entity.type
_entity.pdbx_description
1 polymer ?
#
loop_
_entity_poly.entity_id
_entity_poly.type
_entity_poly.pdbx_seq_one_letter_code
_entity_poly.pdbx_strand_id
1 'polypeptide(L)'
;MKNFGFVFILLSSLLLTSGCTPSTYEITGYTGSSINDEIPVPVNAKQVSLTTHSDNPNIQKGIKYELKYIGGEQGLYVPSDYFEKLSEAGWVEVEEERMGNIHFFLKSNTVIAIEIQEDTFDIFEMMQGFTF
;
A
#
# COMPACT_ATOMS: atom_id res chain seq x y z
N MET A 1 14.17 -9.12 -58.92
CA MET A 1 14.43 -8.30 -57.72
C MET A 1 13.67 -8.93 -56.57
N LYS A 2 14.42 -9.57 -55.68
CA LYS A 2 13.99 -10.59 -54.72
C LYS A 2 13.81 -9.91 -53.35
N ASN A 3 12.69 -10.16 -52.68
CA ASN A 3 12.51 -10.04 -51.22
C ASN A 3 12.37 -8.65 -50.55
N PHE A 4 11.87 -7.60 -51.20
CA PHE A 4 11.62 -6.32 -50.49
C PHE A 4 10.31 -6.24 -49.69
N GLY A 5 9.31 -7.07 -49.99
CA GLY A 5 8.01 -7.04 -49.29
C GLY A 5 8.05 -7.58 -47.85
N PHE A 6 8.92 -8.56 -47.59
CA PHE A 6 9.04 -9.18 -46.26
C PHE A 6 9.71 -8.25 -45.23
N VAL A 7 10.60 -7.36 -45.68
CA VAL A 7 11.32 -6.43 -44.80
C VAL A 7 10.38 -5.37 -44.21
N PHE A 8 9.37 -4.93 -44.97
CA PHE A 8 8.40 -3.92 -44.51
C PHE A 8 7.42 -4.48 -43.48
N ILE A 9 7.06 -5.76 -43.59
CA ILE A 9 6.19 -6.46 -42.63
C ILE A 9 6.93 -6.73 -41.32
N LEU A 10 8.22 -7.09 -41.37
CA LEU A 10 9.04 -7.31 -40.17
C LEU A 10 9.32 -6.01 -39.41
N LEU A 11 9.47 -4.87 -40.11
CA LEU A 11 9.75 -3.58 -39.49
C LEU A 11 8.55 -2.99 -38.74
N SER A 12 7.32 -3.21 -39.22
CA SER A 12 6.09 -2.77 -38.53
C SER A 12 5.80 -3.57 -37.25
N SER A 13 6.27 -4.82 -37.15
CA SER A 13 6.08 -5.67 -35.97
C SER A 13 6.95 -5.24 -34.77
N LEU A 14 8.02 -4.48 -34.98
CA LEU A 14 8.86 -3.96 -33.88
C LEU A 14 8.27 -2.73 -33.18
N LEU A 15 7.35 -1.99 -33.82
CA LEU A 15 6.81 -0.74 -33.29
C LEU A 15 5.63 -0.91 -32.32
N LEU A 16 5.17 -2.15 -32.08
CA LEU A 16 4.07 -2.44 -31.14
C LEU A 16 4.54 -2.81 -29.73
N THR A 17 5.83 -2.67 -29.43
CA THR A 17 6.35 -2.79 -28.06
C THR A 17 6.39 -1.43 -27.35
N SER A 18 5.30 -0.66 -27.43
CA SER A 18 5.05 0.38 -26.42
C SER A 18 4.75 -0.35 -25.12
N GLY A 19 5.79 -0.68 -24.36
CA GLY A 19 5.64 -1.18 -23.01
C GLY A 19 4.85 -0.15 -22.22
N CYS A 20 3.66 -0.51 -21.75
CA CYS A 20 3.04 0.21 -20.64
C CYS A 20 4.07 0.14 -19.50
N THR A 21 4.77 1.23 -19.22
CA THR A 21 5.40 1.39 -17.91
C THR A 21 4.24 1.37 -16.91
N PRO A 22 4.16 0.35 -16.03
CA PRO A 22 3.19 0.38 -14.96
C PRO A 22 3.44 1.67 -14.19
N SER A 23 2.39 2.47 -13.99
CA SER A 23 2.47 3.60 -13.10
C SER A 23 2.83 3.05 -11.71
N THR A 24 4.00 3.37 -11.20
CA THR A 24 4.40 3.01 -9.84
C THR A 24 3.98 4.13 -8.91
N TYR A 25 3.58 3.81 -7.68
CA TYR A 25 3.39 4.84 -6.67
C TYR A 25 4.75 5.47 -6.32
N GLU A 26 4.70 6.70 -5.84
CA GLU A 26 5.87 7.46 -5.41
C GLU A 26 5.67 7.86 -3.95
N ILE A 27 6.72 7.76 -3.14
CA ILE A 27 6.74 8.29 -1.78
C ILE A 27 7.78 9.40 -1.73
N THR A 28 7.34 10.63 -1.42
CA THR A 28 8.22 11.82 -1.41
C THR A 28 8.77 12.15 -0.02
N GLY A 29 8.35 11.40 1.00
CA GLY A 29 8.73 11.57 2.41
C GLY A 29 7.68 10.98 3.34
N TYR A 30 7.90 11.07 4.65
CA TYR A 30 6.97 10.57 5.66
C TYR A 30 6.63 11.63 6.72
N THR A 31 5.41 11.56 7.24
CA THR A 31 4.91 12.28 8.42
C THR A 31 4.23 11.29 9.37
N GLY A 32 3.94 11.69 10.61
CA GLY A 32 3.12 10.89 11.52
C GLY A 32 1.64 10.87 11.09
N SER A 33 0.96 9.76 11.33
CA SER A 33 -0.48 9.60 11.08
C SER A 33 -1.32 10.44 12.07
N SER A 34 -2.48 10.93 11.62
CA SER A 34 -3.41 11.69 12.47
C SER A 34 -4.00 10.87 13.64
N ILE A 35 -4.03 9.53 13.54
CA ILE A 35 -4.52 8.67 14.62
C ILE A 35 -3.43 8.30 15.63
N ASN A 36 -2.16 8.28 15.21
CA ASN A 36 -0.99 7.91 16.01
C ASN A 36 0.27 8.40 15.28
N ASP A 37 0.98 9.33 15.90
CA ASP A 37 2.12 10.02 15.30
C ASP A 37 3.35 9.13 15.12
N GLU A 38 3.40 7.98 15.80
CA GLU A 38 4.44 6.97 15.61
C GLU A 38 4.23 6.09 14.37
N ILE A 39 3.07 6.18 13.70
CA ILE A 39 2.81 5.48 12.45
C ILE A 39 3.28 6.38 11.30
N PRO A 40 4.39 6.06 10.60
CA PRO A 40 4.82 6.82 9.43
C PRO A 40 3.77 6.70 8.33
N VAL A 41 3.50 7.80 7.63
CA VAL A 41 2.56 7.88 6.50
C VAL A 41 3.22 8.71 5.40
N PRO A 42 3.14 8.30 4.12
CA PRO A 42 3.67 9.10 3.02
C PRO A 42 3.09 10.53 3.00
N VAL A 43 3.95 11.54 2.87
CA VAL A 43 3.51 12.96 2.92
C VAL A 43 2.58 13.35 1.77
N ASN A 44 2.67 12.65 0.64
CA ASN A 44 1.83 12.83 -0.53
C ASN A 44 0.57 11.96 -0.51
N ALA A 45 0.36 11.15 0.54
CA ALA A 45 -0.89 10.44 0.74
C ALA A 45 -1.96 11.40 1.26
N LYS A 46 -3.12 11.43 0.58
CA LYS A 46 -4.23 12.31 0.93
C LYS A 46 -5.16 11.60 1.90
N GLN A 47 -5.38 12.16 3.10
CA GLN A 47 -6.39 11.63 4.02
C GLN A 47 -7.79 11.74 3.38
N VAL A 48 -8.49 10.62 3.27
CA VAL A 48 -9.84 10.51 2.68
C VAL A 48 -10.91 10.48 3.77
N SER A 49 -10.68 9.70 4.83
CA SER A 49 -11.62 9.58 5.95
C SER A 49 -10.88 9.33 7.27
N LEU A 50 -11.55 9.67 8.36
CA LEU A 50 -11.09 9.42 9.73
C LEU A 50 -12.25 8.79 10.51
N THR A 51 -11.99 7.65 11.12
CA THR A 51 -12.91 6.93 12.00
C THR A 51 -12.44 7.12 13.43
N THR A 52 -13.08 8.02 14.18
CA THR A 52 -12.76 8.27 15.60
C THR A 52 -13.50 7.31 16.54
N HIS A 53 -14.51 6.60 16.04
CA HIS A 53 -15.27 5.59 16.76
C HIS A 53 -15.71 4.51 15.77
N SER A 54 -15.52 3.24 16.13
CA SER A 54 -15.87 2.08 15.30
C SER A 54 -16.91 1.23 16.00
N ASP A 55 -17.88 0.73 15.25
CA ASP A 55 -18.84 -0.28 15.76
C ASP A 55 -18.21 -1.68 15.85
N ASN A 56 -17.02 -1.88 15.27
CA ASN A 56 -16.25 -3.11 15.42
C ASN A 56 -15.54 -3.11 16.77
N PRO A 57 -15.82 -4.08 17.67
CA PRO A 57 -15.27 -4.11 19.03
C PRO A 57 -13.75 -4.28 19.09
N ASN A 58 -13.09 -4.64 17.97
CA ASN A 58 -11.65 -4.80 17.90
C ASN A 58 -10.92 -3.54 17.42
N ILE A 59 -11.62 -2.56 16.85
CA ILE A 59 -11.02 -1.36 16.25
C ILE A 59 -11.28 -0.15 17.15
N GLN A 60 -10.22 0.53 17.57
CA GLN A 60 -10.36 1.77 18.34
C GLN A 60 -10.65 2.97 17.42
N LYS A 61 -9.83 3.13 16.39
CA LYS A 61 -9.86 4.23 15.43
C LYS A 61 -9.25 3.79 14.12
N GLY A 62 -9.64 4.44 13.03
CA GLY A 62 -9.14 4.14 11.69
C GLY A 62 -8.93 5.40 10.87
N ILE A 63 -8.11 5.30 9.83
CA ILE A 63 -7.87 6.38 8.89
C ILE A 63 -7.64 5.79 7.50
N LYS A 64 -8.24 6.40 6.48
CA LYS A 64 -8.04 6.03 5.08
C LYS A 64 -7.22 7.07 4.37
N TYR A 65 -6.26 6.63 3.58
CA TYR A 65 -5.45 7.48 2.72
C TYR A 65 -5.58 7.06 1.25
N GLU A 66 -5.56 8.04 0.36
CA GLU A 66 -5.37 7.85 -1.08
C GLU A 66 -3.91 8.10 -1.43
N LEU A 67 -3.28 7.13 -2.10
CA LEU A 67 -1.96 7.24 -2.68
C LEU A 67 -1.97 6.52 -4.03
N LYS A 68 -1.88 7.29 -5.12
CA LYS A 68 -2.04 6.73 -6.47
C LYS A 68 -1.03 5.63 -6.76
N TYR A 69 -1.54 4.56 -7.35
CA TYR A 69 -0.82 3.35 -7.77
C TYR A 69 -0.31 2.45 -6.64
N ILE A 70 -0.66 2.72 -5.37
CA ILE A 70 -0.39 1.79 -4.29
C ILE A 70 -1.27 0.55 -4.41
N GLY A 71 -0.81 -0.59 -3.91
CA GLY A 71 -1.60 -1.82 -3.85
C GLY A 71 -1.74 -2.58 -5.17
N GLY A 72 -1.45 -1.94 -6.31
CA GLY A 72 -1.65 -2.52 -7.63
C GLY A 72 -3.11 -2.90 -7.91
N GLU A 73 -3.36 -3.57 -9.03
CA GLU A 73 -4.70 -4.08 -9.33
C GLU A 73 -5.14 -5.04 -8.22
N GLN A 74 -6.33 -4.83 -7.67
CA GLN A 74 -6.93 -5.61 -6.58
C GLN A 74 -6.27 -5.47 -5.19
N GLY A 75 -5.31 -4.55 -4.99
CA GLY A 75 -4.71 -4.32 -3.66
C GLY A 75 -3.78 -5.42 -3.17
N LEU A 76 -3.36 -6.35 -4.04
CA LEU A 76 -2.54 -7.50 -3.67
C LEU A 76 -1.03 -7.23 -3.71
N TYR A 77 -0.61 -6.08 -4.26
CA TYR A 77 0.79 -5.67 -4.29
C TYR A 77 1.17 -5.00 -2.97
N VAL A 78 2.03 -5.66 -2.21
CA VAL A 78 2.55 -5.13 -0.94
C VAL A 78 3.54 -3.98 -1.23
N PRO A 79 3.30 -2.76 -0.72
CA PRO A 79 4.20 -1.63 -0.91
C PRO A 79 5.44 -1.76 -0.01
N SER A 80 6.47 -2.43 -0.53
CA SER A 80 7.64 -2.85 0.25
C SER A 80 8.41 -1.72 0.90
N ASP A 81 8.54 -0.57 0.23
CA ASP A 81 9.23 0.61 0.76
C ASP A 81 8.50 1.24 1.96
N TYR A 82 7.16 1.24 1.94
CA TYR A 82 6.33 1.65 3.06
C TYR A 82 6.46 0.69 4.23
N PHE A 83 6.48 -0.61 3.97
CA PHE A 83 6.60 -1.65 5.00
C PHE A 83 7.99 -1.67 5.64
N GLU A 84 9.03 -1.45 4.84
CA GLU A 84 10.38 -1.19 5.34
C GLU A 84 10.39 0.04 6.26
N LYS A 85 9.69 1.12 5.89
CA LYS A 85 9.61 2.30 6.74
C LYS A 85 8.92 2.05 8.08
N LEU A 86 7.87 1.24 8.08
CA LEU A 86 7.21 0.79 9.30
C LEU A 86 8.19 0.02 10.20
N SER A 87 8.97 -0.90 9.61
CA SER A 87 10.02 -1.64 10.31
C SER A 87 11.09 -0.73 10.91
N GLU A 88 11.60 0.24 10.16
CA GLU A 88 12.55 1.25 10.66
C GLU A 88 11.98 2.07 11.83
N ALA A 89 10.67 2.34 11.82
CA ALA A 89 9.96 3.03 12.90
C ALA A 89 9.65 2.13 14.10
N GLY A 90 10.07 0.85 14.07
CA GLY A 90 9.91 -0.13 15.14
C GLY A 90 8.62 -0.93 15.11
N TRP A 91 7.84 -0.84 14.02
CA TRP A 91 6.66 -1.69 13.80
C TRP A 91 7.07 -3.02 13.20
N VAL A 92 6.77 -4.11 13.89
CA VAL A 92 7.11 -5.46 13.42
C VAL A 92 5.87 -6.12 12.87
N GLU A 93 5.92 -6.54 11.59
CA GLU A 93 4.82 -7.31 10.99
C GLU A 93 4.67 -8.66 11.67
N VAL A 94 3.42 -9.07 11.92
CA VAL A 94 3.05 -10.39 12.45
C VAL A 94 2.53 -11.22 11.27
N GLU A 95 3.45 -11.79 10.49
CA GLU A 95 3.15 -12.42 9.20
C GLU A 95 2.14 -13.57 9.30
N GLU A 96 2.16 -14.32 10.42
CA GLU A 96 1.25 -15.43 10.68
C GLU A 96 -0.22 -15.01 10.78
N GLU A 97 -0.48 -13.73 11.06
CA GLU A 97 -1.82 -13.15 11.21
C GLU A 97 -2.29 -12.40 9.97
N ARG A 98 -1.49 -12.41 8.90
CA ARG A 98 -1.85 -11.76 7.64
C ARG A 98 -3.12 -12.37 7.06
N MET A 99 -4.07 -11.48 6.72
CA MET A 99 -5.34 -11.86 6.11
C MET A 99 -5.49 -11.22 4.73
N GLY A 100 -4.98 -11.89 3.71
CA GLY A 100 -5.05 -11.39 2.32
C GLY A 100 -4.19 -10.14 2.11
N ASN A 101 -4.85 -8.99 1.95
CA ASN A 101 -4.30 -7.65 1.82
C ASN A 101 -4.27 -6.87 3.15
N ILE A 102 -4.66 -7.51 4.25
CA ILE A 102 -4.60 -6.96 5.61
C ILE A 102 -3.34 -7.49 6.29
N HIS A 103 -2.50 -6.55 6.73
CA HIS A 103 -1.22 -6.80 7.38
C HIS A 103 -1.25 -6.25 8.80
N PHE A 104 -0.85 -7.06 9.79
CA PHE A 104 -0.83 -6.64 11.18
C PHE A 104 0.57 -6.32 11.64
N PHE A 105 0.72 -5.24 12.41
CA PHE A 105 1.98 -4.82 12.97
C PHE A 105 1.86 -4.57 14.47
N LEU A 106 2.91 -4.95 15.20
CA LEU A 106 3.03 -4.73 16.64
C LEU A 106 4.18 -3.77 16.93
N LYS A 107 3.90 -2.79 17.80
CA LYS A 107 4.92 -1.97 18.44
C LYS A 107 4.59 -1.79 19.91
N SER A 108 5.48 -2.27 20.78
CA SER A 108 5.24 -2.35 22.23
C SER A 108 3.94 -3.09 22.56
N ASN A 109 2.86 -2.38 22.90
CA ASN A 109 1.55 -2.94 23.25
C ASN A 109 0.44 -2.49 22.28
N THR A 110 0.81 -1.83 21.18
CA THR A 110 -0.12 -1.32 20.18
C THR A 110 -0.08 -2.22 18.95
N VAL A 111 -1.24 -2.73 18.56
CA VAL A 111 -1.43 -3.45 17.30
C VAL A 111 -2.10 -2.51 16.31
N ILE A 112 -1.56 -2.46 15.10
CA ILE A 112 -2.22 -1.80 13.96
C ILE A 112 -2.49 -2.84 12.87
N ALA A 113 -3.59 -2.65 12.15
CA ALA A 113 -3.87 -3.36 10.91
C ALA A 113 -3.76 -2.37 9.76
N ILE A 114 -3.08 -2.75 8.68
CA ILE A 114 -2.97 -1.99 7.45
C ILE A 114 -3.61 -2.81 6.33
N GLU A 115 -4.71 -2.29 5.78
CA GLU A 115 -5.36 -2.88 4.62
C GLU A 115 -4.89 -2.14 3.36
N ILE A 116 -4.33 -2.87 2.40
CA ILE A 116 -3.88 -2.32 1.13
C ILE A 116 -4.96 -2.55 0.06
N GLN A 117 -5.37 -1.48 -0.62
CA GLN A 117 -6.32 -1.53 -1.72
C GLN A 117 -5.71 -0.83 -2.94
N GLU A 118 -6.36 -0.95 -4.10
CA GLU A 118 -5.96 -0.17 -5.26
C GLU A 118 -6.11 1.34 -4.94
N ASP A 119 -5.04 2.10 -5.19
CA ASP A 119 -4.94 3.56 -4.97
C ASP A 119 -5.15 4.04 -3.52
N THR A 120 -5.38 3.14 -2.56
CA THR A 120 -5.72 3.50 -1.19
C THR A 120 -5.15 2.52 -0.18
N PHE A 121 -5.00 2.97 1.06
CA PHE A 121 -4.75 2.09 2.18
C PHE A 121 -5.44 2.62 3.42
N ASP A 122 -5.84 1.69 4.27
CA ASP A 122 -6.50 1.97 5.53
C ASP A 122 -5.57 1.54 6.67
N ILE A 123 -5.49 2.36 7.72
CA ILE A 123 -4.78 2.02 8.95
C ILE A 123 -5.81 2.00 10.07
N PHE A 124 -5.84 0.90 10.81
CA PHE A 124 -6.66 0.73 12.00
C PHE A 124 -5.76 0.54 13.21
N GLU A 125 -5.96 1.32 14.25
CA GLU A 125 -5.40 1.01 15.57
C GLU A 125 -6.38 0.12 16.31
N MET A 126 -5.91 -1.03 16.76
CA MET A 126 -6.72 -2.02 17.42
C MET A 126 -6.97 -1.63 18.88
N MET A 127 -8.02 -2.17 19.48
CA MET A 127 -8.31 -1.96 20.91
C MET A 127 -7.17 -2.48 21.79
N GLN A 128 -6.92 -1.80 22.91
CA GLN A 128 -5.91 -2.23 23.86
C GLN A 128 -6.21 -3.64 24.38
N GLY A 129 -5.20 -4.52 24.35
CA GLY A 129 -5.39 -5.93 24.73
C GLY A 129 -5.97 -6.80 23.61
N PHE A 130 -6.10 -6.28 22.38
CA PHE A 130 -6.35 -7.11 21.20
C PHE A 130 -5.31 -8.24 21.11
N THR A 131 -5.82 -9.44 20.88
CA THR A 131 -5.04 -10.65 20.60
C THR A 131 -5.52 -11.19 19.25
N PHE A 132 -4.59 -11.76 18.50
CA PHE A 132 -4.87 -12.39 17.22
C PHE A 132 -5.73 -13.65 17.36
#